data_AF-A0A3B9JBR3-F1
#
_entry.id   AF-A0A3B9JBR3-F1
#
_cell.length_a   1.000
_cell.length_b   1.000
_cell.length_c   1.000
_cell.angle_alpha   90.00
_cell.angle_beta   90.00
_cell.angle_gamma   90.00
#
_symmetry.space_group_name_H-M   'P 1'
#
loop_
_entity.id
_entity.type
_entity.pdbx_description
1 polymer ?
#
loop_
_entity_poly.entity_id
_entity_poly.type
_entity_poly.pdbx_seq_one_letter_code
_entity_poly.pdbx_strand_id
1 'polypeptide(L)' 'GGEDFSANLKKFKRTDFNIRVGKKFYLDAHGERVSKEIRQQMADEMMYQLAKLLPEYYRGEYSDIENATEKYLRFE' A
#
# COMPACT_ATOMS: atom_id res chain seq x y z
N GLY A 1 -2.40 -14.02 -7.06
CA GLY A 1 -1.08 -14.64 -6.80
C GLY A 1 -1.21 -15.82 -5.85
N GLY A 2 -1.13 -15.59 -4.54
CA GLY A 2 -1.30 -16.67 -3.54
C GLY A 2 -2.68 -17.34 -3.58
N GLU A 3 -3.73 -16.62 -3.99
CA GLU A 3 -5.08 -17.16 -4.15
C GLU A 3 -5.16 -18.35 -5.12
N ASP A 4 -4.31 -18.39 -6.14
CA ASP A 4 -4.27 -19.45 -7.14
C ASP A 4 -3.31 -20.59 -6.77
N PHE A 5 -2.62 -20.49 -5.63
CA PHE A 5 -1.56 -21.43 -5.27
C PHE A 5 -2.04 -22.89 -5.25
N SER A 6 -3.19 -23.14 -4.62
CA SER A 6 -3.75 -24.50 -4.52
C SER A 6 -4.21 -25.05 -5.88
N ALA A 7 -4.77 -24.19 -6.74
CA ALA A 7 -5.23 -24.56 -8.07
C ALA A 7 -4.06 -24.84 -9.03
N ASN A 8 -3.00 -24.04 -8.95
CA ASN A 8 -1.78 -24.21 -9.73
C ASN A 8 -0.99 -25.44 -9.29
N LEU A 9 -0.87 -25.68 -7.98
CA LEU A 9 -0.17 -26.85 -7.44
C LEU A 9 -0.85 -28.16 -7.86
N LYS A 10 -2.19 -28.22 -7.85
CA LYS A 10 -2.96 -29.37 -8.37
C LYS A 10 -2.71 -29.66 -9.85
N LYS A 11 -2.34 -28.64 -10.63
CA LYS A 11 -2.01 -28.73 -12.05
C LYS A 11 -0.50 -28.82 -12.32
N PHE A 12 0.32 -28.95 -11.25
CA PHE A 12 1.79 -28.88 -11.31
C PHE A 12 2.32 -27.64 -12.05
N LYS A 13 1.58 -26.53 -11.99
CA LYS A 13 1.98 -25.24 -12.56
C LYS A 13 2.60 -24.36 -11.49
N ARG A 14 3.61 -23.56 -11.90
CA ARG A 14 4.19 -22.52 -11.03
C ARG A 14 3.17 -21.42 -10.79
N THR A 15 3.11 -20.92 -9.56
CA THR A 15 2.32 -19.73 -9.23
C THR A 15 3.12 -18.48 -9.51
N ASP A 16 2.56 -17.57 -10.31
CA ASP A 16 3.18 -16.29 -10.60
C ASP A 16 3.05 -15.34 -9.40
N PHE A 17 4.20 -14.96 -8.85
CA PHE A 17 4.32 -13.96 -7.79
C PHE A 17 4.97 -12.71 -8.40
N ASN A 18 4.32 -11.56 -8.20
CA ASN A 18 4.80 -10.26 -8.65
C ASN A 18 5.11 -9.41 -7.43
N ILE A 19 6.37 -9.00 -7.28
CA ILE A 19 6.81 -8.09 -6.22
C ILE A 19 7.07 -6.73 -6.85
N ARG A 20 6.39 -5.69 -6.35
CA ARG A 20 6.55 -4.30 -6.77
C ARG A 20 7.02 -3.48 -5.58
N VAL A 21 8.04 -2.65 -5.80
CA VAL A 21 8.59 -1.77 -4.77
C VAL A 21 8.39 -0.34 -5.24
N GLY A 22 7.78 0.49 -4.38
CA GLY A 22 7.52 1.90 -4.66
C GLY A 22 8.70 2.80 -4.39
N LYS A 23 8.47 4.11 -4.52
CA LYS A 23 9.45 5.13 -4.13
C LYS A 23 9.68 5.08 -2.62
N LYS A 24 10.92 5.29 -2.18
CA LYS A 24 11.23 5.48 -0.77
C LYS A 24 10.53 6.74 -0.25
N PHE A 25 10.10 6.71 0.99
CA PHE A 25 9.56 7.88 1.69
C PHE A 25 9.82 7.78 3.18
N TYR A 26 9.75 8.91 3.86
CA TYR A 26 9.85 9.03 5.31
C TYR A 26 8.57 9.65 5.87
N LEU A 27 8.27 9.30 7.11
CA LEU A 27 7.20 9.91 7.88
C LEU A 27 7.71 11.16 8.59
N ASP A 28 7.07 12.29 8.34
CA ASP A 28 7.39 13.57 8.95
C ASP A 28 6.13 14.19 9.55
N ALA A 29 6.09 14.29 10.88
CA ALA A 29 4.97 14.91 11.60
C ALA A 29 5.07 16.45 11.64
N HIS A 30 6.09 17.05 11.01
CA HIS A 30 6.33 18.49 10.96
C HIS A 30 6.40 19.18 12.34
N GLY A 31 6.80 18.42 13.37
CA GLY A 31 6.82 18.89 14.76
C GLY A 31 5.47 18.89 15.46
N GLU A 32 4.39 18.43 14.82
CA GLU A 32 3.10 18.21 15.47
C GLU A 32 3.19 17.05 16.48
N ARG A 33 2.47 17.17 17.61
CA ARG A 33 2.35 16.06 18.56
C ARG A 33 1.54 14.95 17.91
N VAL A 34 2.15 13.78 17.70
CA VAL A 34 1.48 12.61 17.10
C VAL A 34 0.35 12.12 18.01
N SER A 35 -0.85 12.61 17.76
CA SER A 35 -2.09 12.12 18.36
C SER A 35 -2.54 10.83 17.69
N LYS A 36 -3.61 10.22 18.20
CA LYS A 36 -4.21 9.02 17.58
C LYS A 36 -4.68 9.32 16.16
N GLU A 37 -5.29 10.47 15.97
CA GLU A 37 -5.86 10.93 14.70
C GLU A 37 -4.75 11.18 13.67
N ILE A 38 -3.67 11.86 14.07
CA ILE A 38 -2.51 12.10 13.18
C ILE A 38 -1.87 10.77 12.79
N ARG A 39 -1.68 9.85 13.74
CA ARG A 39 -1.11 8.53 13.44
C ARG A 39 -1.99 7.74 12.46
N GLN A 40 -3.31 7.80 12.62
CA GLN A 40 -4.23 7.15 11.70
C GLN A 40 -4.08 7.74 10.29
N GLN A 41 -4.06 9.07 10.17
CA GLN A 41 -3.86 9.73 8.89
C GLN A 41 -2.51 9.34 8.26
N MET A 42 -1.41 9.32 9.01
CA MET A 42 -0.11 8.86 8.53
C MET A 42 -0.16 7.41 8.00
N ALA A 43 -0.86 6.52 8.71
CA ALA A 43 -1.03 5.14 8.29
C ALA A 43 -1.87 5.03 7.01
N ASP A 44 -2.95 5.81 6.90
CA ASP A 44 -3.79 5.85 5.69
C ASP A 44 -2.98 6.33 4.48
N GLU A 45 -2.18 7.38 4.62
CA GLU A 45 -1.29 7.86 3.55
C GLU A 45 -0.29 6.79 3.11
N MET A 46 0.29 6.03 4.04
CA MET A 46 1.15 4.89 3.72
C MET A 46 0.40 3.79 2.95
N MET A 47 -0.82 3.47 3.38
CA MET A 47 -1.64 2.45 2.73
C MET A 47 -2.03 2.86 1.31
N TYR A 48 -2.30 4.15 1.06
CA TYR A 48 -2.49 4.65 -0.29
C TYR A 48 -1.25 4.49 -1.18
N GLN A 49 -0.03 4.69 -0.65
CA GLN A 49 1.19 4.41 -1.42
C GLN A 49 1.34 2.93 -1.76
N LEU A 50 0.95 2.03 -0.86
CA LEU A 50 0.92 0.60 -1.14
C LEU A 50 -0.14 0.26 -2.20
N ALA A 51 -1.34 0.82 -2.08
CA ALA A 51 -2.44 0.62 -3.04
C ALA A 51 -2.07 1.08 -4.46
N LYS A 52 -1.30 2.16 -4.60
CA LYS A 52 -0.76 2.62 -5.90
C LYS A 52 0.11 1.57 -6.60
N LEU A 53 0.80 0.71 -5.84
CA LEU A 53 1.64 -0.37 -6.41
C LEU A 53 0.81 -1.58 -6.85
N LEU A 54 -0.39 -1.73 -6.27
CA LEU A 54 -1.27 -2.85 -6.52
C LEU A 54 -2.19 -2.58 -7.74
N PRO A 55 -2.53 -3.64 -8.51
CA PRO A 55 -3.66 -3.61 -9.43
C PRO A 55 -4.94 -3.13 -8.75
N GLU A 56 -5.82 -2.46 -9.50
CA GLU A 56 -7.04 -1.81 -8.99
C GLU A 56 -7.93 -2.75 -8.14
N TYR A 57 -8.12 -3.97 -8.60
CA TYR A 57 -8.96 -4.97 -7.93
C TYR A 57 -8.39 -5.50 -6.61
N TYR A 58 -7.14 -5.19 -6.26
CA TYR A 58 -6.53 -5.52 -4.96
C TYR A 58 -6.43 -4.33 -4.00
N ARG A 59 -6.90 -3.14 -4.39
CA ARG A 59 -6.73 -1.93 -3.57
C ARG A 59 -7.68 -1.87 -2.37
N GLY A 60 -8.83 -2.56 -2.43
CA GLY A 60 -9.81 -2.61 -1.35
C GLY A 60 -10.30 -1.23 -0.93
N GLU A 61 -10.30 -0.96 0.38
CA GLU A 61 -10.72 0.30 1.00
C GLU A 61 -9.94 1.53 0.51
N TYR A 62 -8.74 1.35 -0.04
CA TYR A 62 -7.88 2.43 -0.54
C TYR A 62 -7.88 2.51 -2.09
N SER A 63 -9.01 2.17 -2.70
CA SER A 63 -9.18 2.18 -4.16
C SER A 63 -9.31 3.59 -4.73
N ASP A 64 -9.78 4.53 -3.93
CA ASP A 64 -9.96 5.95 -4.22
C ASP A 64 -8.64 6.73 -4.10
N ILE A 65 -7.67 6.37 -4.93
CA ILE A 65 -6.32 6.98 -4.94
C ILE A 65 -6.37 8.50 -5.14
N GLU A 66 -7.42 9.04 -5.76
CA GLU A 66 -7.55 10.48 -5.95
C GLU A 66 -7.70 11.26 -4.64
N ASN A 67 -8.18 10.61 -3.57
CA ASN A 67 -8.28 11.19 -2.23
C ASN A 67 -6.99 11.01 -1.41
N ALA A 68 -5.98 10.32 -1.94
CA ALA A 68 -4.75 10.05 -1.22
C ALA A 68 -3.99 11.34 -0.94
N THR A 69 -3.97 11.76 0.33
CA THR A 69 -3.10 12.84 0.77
C THR A 69 -1.67 12.34 0.97
N GLU A 70 -0.71 13.26 0.95
CA GLU A 70 0.70 12.98 1.18
C GLU A 70 1.29 13.96 2.21
N LYS A 71 0.46 14.43 3.16
CA LYS A 71 0.80 15.49 4.12
C LYS A 71 2.00 15.11 4.98
N TYR A 72 2.08 13.86 5.43
CA TYR A 72 3.12 13.37 6.32
C TYR A 72 4.17 12.52 5.60
N LEU A 73 4.10 12.40 4.27
CA LEU A 73 5.04 11.66 3.45
C LEU A 73 6.08 12.60 2.85
N ARG A 74 7.35 12.35 3.12
CA ARG A 74 8.48 13.04 2.49
C ARG A 74 9.16 12.09 1.50
N PHE A 75 9.18 12.47 0.23
CA PHE A 75 9.88 11.74 -0.82
C PHE A 75 11.24 12.42 -1.08
N GLU A 76 12.31 11.64 -1.00
CA GLU A 76 13.68 12.05 -1.36
C GLU A 76 14.00 11.73 -2.82
#